data_AF-A0A3D1PM99-F1
#
_entry.id   AF-A0A3D1PM99-F1
#
_cell.length_a   1.000
_cell.length_b   1.000
_cell.length_c   1.000
_cell.angle_alpha   90.00
_cell.angle_beta   90.00
_cell.angle_gamma   90.00
#
_symmetry.space_group_name_H-M   'P 1'
#
loop_
_entity.id
_entity.type
_entity.pdbx_description
1 polymer ?
#
loop_
_entity_poly.entity_id
_entity_poly.type
_entity_poly.pdbx_seq_one_letter_code
_entity_poly.pdbx_strand_id
1 'polypeptide(L)' 'MTSVIYKLFFLLLTIWILLKAIGFAIYEIKELDNKTGGVVVICFSVLVIIFANIMMWIR' A
#
# COMPACT_ATOMS: atom_id res chain seq x y z
N MET A 1 -15.44 19.08 0.09
CA MET A 1 -14.15 19.80 0.09
C MET A 1 -13.23 19.12 1.09
N THR A 2 -12.51 18.10 0.67
CA THR A 2 -11.44 17.49 1.47
C THR A 2 -10.32 18.52 1.60
N SER A 3 -10.07 19.00 2.83
CA SER A 3 -9.01 19.97 3.06
C SER A 3 -7.66 19.39 2.64
N VAL A 4 -6.78 20.23 2.10
CA VAL A 4 -5.43 19.83 1.66
C VAL A 4 -4.67 19.09 2.76
N ILE A 5 -4.89 19.47 4.02
CA ILE A 5 -4.32 18.83 5.21
C ILE A 5 -4.71 17.34 5.30
N TYR A 6 -5.97 16.99 5.01
CA TYR A 6 -6.43 15.60 5.00
C TYR A 6 -5.77 14.81 3.87
N LYS A 7 -5.62 15.40 2.68
CA LYS A 7 -4.92 14.76 1.56
C LYS A 7 -3.46 14.49 1.91
N LEU A 8 -2.79 15.43 2.57
CA LEU A 8 -1.40 15.30 3.00
C LEU A 8 -1.22 14.20 4.06
N PHE A 9 -2.11 14.17 5.06
CA PHE A 9 -2.11 13.14 6.10
C PHE A 9 -2.39 11.75 5.51
N PHE A 10 -3.36 11.65 4.60
CA PHE A 10 -3.68 10.40 3.91
C PHE A 10 -2.48 9.89 3.09
N LEU A 11 -1.79 10.78 2.39
CA LEU A 11 -0.59 10.45 1.64
C LEU A 11 0.51 9.88 2.54
N LEU A 12 0.78 10.51 3.70
CA LEU A 12 1.73 9.98 4.69
C LEU A 12 1.34 8.59 5.20
N LEU A 13 0.06 8.39 5.50
CA LEU A 13 -0.47 7.10 5.95
C LEU A 13 -0.32 6.01 4.88
N THR A 14 -0.60 6.33 3.61
CA THR A 14 -0.45 5.36 2.51
C THR A 14 1.01 5.01 2.23
N ILE A 15 1.95 5.97 2.37
CA ILE A 15 3.40 5.69 2.31
C ILE A 15 3.82 4.73 3.43
N TRP A 16 3.31 4.94 4.64
CA TRP A 16 3.61 4.05 5.77
C TRP A 16 3.12 2.62 5.54
N ILE A 17 1.90 2.46 5.01
CA ILE A 17 1.34 1.13 4.65
C ILE A 17 2.17 0.49 3.53
N LEU A 18 2.61 1.27 2.53
CA LEU A 18 3.46 0.77 1.45
C LEU A 18 4.78 0.21 1.98
N LEU A 19 5.42 0.90 2.93
CA LEU A 19 6.64 0.41 3.58
C LEU A 19 6.43 -0.91 4.31
N LYS A 20 5.28 -1.08 4.98
CA LYS A 20 4.90 -2.35 5.62
C LYS A 20 4.69 -3.47 4.59
N ALA A 21 4.03 -3.17 3.47
CA ALA A 21 3.83 -4.13 2.39
C ALA A 21 5.17 -4.58 1.76
N ILE A 22 6.11 -3.64 1.56
CA ILE A 22 7.46 -3.97 1.08
C ILE A 22 8.22 -4.82 2.10
N GLY A 23 8.12 -4.51 3.39
CA GLY A 23 8.73 -5.35 4.44
C GLY A 23 8.18 -6.77 4.44
N PHE A 24 6.86 -6.92 4.25
CA PHE A 24 6.23 -8.22 4.10
C PHE A 24 6.69 -8.94 2.83
N ALA A 25 6.84 -8.24 1.71
CA ALA A 25 7.38 -8.80 0.48
C ALA A 25 8.80 -9.34 0.63
N ILE A 26 9.67 -8.58 1.31
CA ILE A 26 11.04 -9.00 1.58
C ILE A 26 11.06 -10.26 2.47
N TYR A 27 10.20 -10.31 3.50
CA TYR A 27 10.05 -11.49 4.37
C TYR A 27 9.56 -12.71 3.58
N GLU A 28 8.58 -12.54 2.71
CA GLU A 28 8.05 -13.61 1.87
C GLU A 28 9.10 -14.20 0.93
N ILE A 29 9.91 -13.34 0.31
CA ILE A 29 10.99 -13.76 -0.58
C ILE A 29 12.13 -14.45 0.19
N LYS A 30 12.46 -13.98 1.39
CA LYS A 30 13.61 -14.49 2.17
C LYS A 30 13.30 -15.73 2.99
N GLU A 31 12.16 -15.77 3.67
CA GLU A 31 11.83 -16.83 4.63
C GLU A 31 10.80 -17.84 4.12
N LEU A 32 9.96 -17.48 3.13
CA LEU A 32 8.79 -18.29 2.74
C LEU A 32 8.84 -18.84 1.31
N ASP A 33 9.96 -18.66 0.59
CA ASP A 33 10.14 -19.13 -0.79
C ASP A 33 9.09 -18.54 -1.76
N ASN A 34 8.65 -17.31 -1.48
CA ASN A 34 7.75 -16.52 -2.32
C ASN A 34 6.46 -17.27 -2.71
N LYS A 35 5.72 -17.75 -1.70
CA LYS A 35 4.47 -18.50 -1.93
C LYS A 35 3.48 -17.64 -2.69
N THR A 36 2.70 -18.28 -3.55
CA THR A 36 1.67 -17.63 -4.37
C THR A 36 0.72 -16.76 -3.53
N GLY A 37 0.42 -17.17 -2.30
CA GLY A 37 -0.43 -16.42 -1.38
C GLY A 37 0.15 -15.07 -0.97
N GLY A 38 1.44 -14.98 -0.60
CA GLY A 38 2.02 -13.71 -0.19
C GLY A 38 2.23 -12.76 -1.35
N VAL A 39 2.64 -13.27 -2.53
CA VAL A 39 2.66 -12.50 -3.78
C VAL A 39 1.29 -11.87 -4.09
N VAL A 40 0.21 -12.64 -3.96
CA VAL A 40 -1.16 -12.13 -4.17
C VAL A 40 -1.50 -11.03 -3.16
N VAL A 41 -1.17 -11.20 -1.89
CA VAL A 41 -1.42 -10.17 -0.86
C VAL A 41 -0.64 -8.88 -1.16
N ILE A 42 0.61 -8.99 -1.60
CA ILE A 42 1.45 -7.83 -1.95
C ILE A 42 0.85 -7.10 -3.17
N CYS A 43 0.56 -7.83 -4.25
CA CYS A 43 -0.05 -7.26 -5.45
C CYS A 43 -1.39 -6.58 -5.15
N PHE A 44 -2.25 -7.23 -4.38
CA PHE A 44 -3.56 -6.68 -4.02
C PHE A 44 -3.43 -5.44 -3.13
N SER A 45 -2.48 -5.45 -2.19
CA SER A 45 -2.21 -4.31 -1.30
C SER A 45 -1.72 -3.09 -2.09
N VAL A 46 -0.80 -3.27 -3.05
CA VAL A 46 -0.32 -2.20 -3.92
C VAL A 46 -1.47 -1.63 -4.77
N LEU A 47 -2.32 -2.50 -5.33
CA LEU A 47 -3.50 -2.09 -6.09
C LEU A 47 -4.43 -1.20 -5.25
N VAL A 48 -4.76 -1.64 -4.02
CA VAL A 48 -5.62 -0.88 -3.12
C VAL A 48 -5.03 0.49 -2.78
N ILE A 49 -3.72 0.58 -2.54
CA ILE A 49 -3.05 1.86 -2.24
C ILE A 49 -3.14 2.84 -3.42
N ILE A 50 -2.96 2.34 -4.66
CA ILE A 50 -3.06 3.15 -5.88
C ILE A 50 -4.49 3.67 -6.04
N PHE A 51 -5.50 2.79 -5.98
CA PHE A 51 -6.90 3.17 -6.12
C PHE A 51 -7.36 4.13 -5.02
N ALA A 52 -6.94 3.90 -3.78
CA ALA A 52 -7.28 4.76 -2.65
C ALA A 52 -6.69 6.17 -2.81
N ASN A 53 -5.45 6.29 -3.30
CA ASN A 53 -4.86 7.58 -3.62
C ASN A 53 -5.58 8.28 -4.78
N ILE A 54 -5.90 7.57 -5.87
CA ILE A 54 -6.65 8.14 -7.00
C ILE A 54 -8.00 8.72 -6.53
N MET A 55 -8.77 7.95 -5.75
CA MET A 55 -10.05 8.39 -5.20
C MET A 55 -9.92 9.61 -4.29
N MET A 56 -8.85 9.69 -3.48
CA MET A 56 -8.58 10.82 -2.59
C MET A 56 -8.19 12.10 -3.35
N TRP A 57 -7.57 11.97 -4.53
CA TRP A 57 -7.19 13.11 -5.35
C TRP A 57 -8.33 13.63 -6.24
N ILE A 58 -9.18 12.73 -6.75
CA ILE A 58 -10.36 13.09 -7.58
C ILE A 58 -11.42 13.84 -6.77
N ARG A 59 -11.58 13.55 -5.46
CA ARG A 59 -12.61 14.13 -4.60
C ARG A 59 -12.12 15.30 -3.76
#